data_AF-A0A083ZYQ0-F1
#
_entry.id   AF-A0A083ZYQ0-F1
#
_cell.length_a   1.000
_cell.length_b   1.000
_cell.length_c   1.000
_cell.angle_alpha   90.00
_cell.angle_beta   90.00
_cell.angle_gamma   90.00
#
_symmetry.space_group_name_H-M   'P 1'
#
loop_
_entity.id
_entity.type
_entity.pdbx_description
1 polymer ?
#
loop_
_entity_poly.entity_id
_entity_poly.type
_entity_poly.pdbx_seq_one_letter_code
_entity_poly.pdbx_strand_id
1 'polypeptide(L)'
;MLTIPELIINSEDVTSAGFIPGAVFKIEQYQDGLVITLVSDEVEIERLLLEVDVPPDLGVDWVRDNGELYLAGEWLTQTSLAGQPLAISMMTGKVVIRVQQSNMLA
;
A
#
# COMPACT_ATOMS: atom_id res chain seq x y z
N MET A 1 21.13 -4.59 14.91
CA MET A 1 19.73 -5.00 14.73
C MET A 1 19.31 -4.50 13.37
N LEU A 2 18.71 -5.35 12.53
CA LEU A 2 18.12 -4.90 11.26
C LEU A 2 16.76 -4.28 11.61
N THR A 3 16.55 -3.02 11.26
CA THR A 3 15.24 -2.37 11.37
C THR A 3 14.43 -2.77 10.15
N ILE A 4 13.30 -3.43 10.35
CA ILE A 4 12.38 -3.77 9.26
C ILE A 4 11.83 -2.44 8.71
N PRO A 5 11.85 -2.20 7.40
CA PRO A 5 11.27 -0.99 6.83
C PRO A 5 9.76 -0.98 7.02
N GLU A 6 9.22 0.21 7.28
CA GLU A 6 7.80 0.45 7.53
C GLU A 6 7.32 1.65 6.71
N LEU A 7 6.07 1.60 6.27
CA LEU A 7 5.36 2.69 5.63
C LEU A 7 3.98 2.82 6.26
N ILE A 8 3.69 4.02 6.79
CA ILE A 8 2.44 4.33 7.49
C ILE A 8 1.77 5.49 6.77
N ILE A 9 0.49 5.32 6.43
CA ILE A 9 -0.35 6.37 5.86
C ILE A 9 -1.44 6.69 6.87
N ASN A 10 -1.53 7.97 7.25
CA ASN A 10 -2.42 8.44 8.31
C ASN A 10 -3.89 8.23 7.95
N SER A 11 -4.70 7.95 8.97
CA SER A 11 -6.13 7.67 8.83
C SER A 11 -6.94 8.82 8.25
N GLU A 12 -6.59 10.07 8.56
CA GLU A 12 -7.28 11.27 8.04
C GLU A 12 -7.23 11.34 6.51
N ASP A 13 -6.09 10.97 5.92
CA ASP A 13 -5.90 11.01 4.48
C ASP A 13 -6.66 9.87 3.78
N VAL A 14 -6.56 8.65 4.31
CA VAL A 14 -7.04 7.44 3.61
C VAL A 14 -8.52 7.13 3.81
N THR A 15 -9.14 7.57 4.92
CA THR A 15 -10.58 7.38 5.14
C THR A 15 -11.43 8.12 4.11
N SER A 16 -10.96 9.28 3.63
CA SER A 16 -11.60 10.04 2.55
C SER A 16 -11.63 9.26 1.21
N ALA A 17 -10.67 8.35 1.02
CA ALA A 17 -10.58 7.46 -0.13
C ALA A 17 -11.36 6.14 0.06
N GLY A 18 -12.06 5.95 1.18
CA GLY A 18 -12.89 4.77 1.45
C GLY A 18 -12.17 3.63 2.19
N PHE A 19 -10.92 3.83 2.61
CA PHE A 19 -10.20 2.87 3.45
C PHE A 19 -10.65 3.03 4.90
N ILE A 20 -11.64 2.23 5.30
CA ILE A 20 -12.20 2.20 6.65
C ILE A 20 -11.60 1.03 7.46
N PRO A 21 -11.54 1.11 8.80
CA PRO A 21 -11.06 0.01 9.64
C PRO A 21 -11.64 -1.35 9.28
N GLY A 22 -10.79 -2.37 9.17
CA GLY A 22 -11.16 -3.74 8.81
C GLY A 22 -11.41 -3.98 7.32
N ALA A 23 -11.39 -2.95 6.48
CA ALA A 23 -11.50 -3.14 5.03
C ALA A 23 -10.24 -3.83 4.48
N VAL A 24 -10.43 -4.77 3.55
CA VAL A 24 -9.34 -5.49 2.90
C VAL A 24 -8.81 -4.68 1.73
N PHE A 25 -7.49 -4.68 1.55
CA PHE A 25 -6.86 -4.09 0.38
C PHE A 25 -5.77 -5.01 -0.15
N LYS A 26 -5.50 -4.88 -1.45
CA LYS A 26 -4.34 -5.47 -2.10
C LYS A 26 -3.25 -4.43 -2.32
N ILE A 27 -2.01 -4.90 -2.31
CA ILE A 27 -0.79 -4.12 -2.52
C ILE A 27 -0.12 -4.68 -3.77
N GLU A 28 0.07 -3.84 -4.77
CA GLU A 28 0.68 -4.23 -6.04
C GLU A 28 1.91 -3.36 -6.26
N GLN A 29 3.07 -3.96 -6.57
CA GLN A 29 4.20 -3.20 -7.08
C GLN A 29 3.89 -2.71 -8.50
N TYR A 30 4.05 -1.41 -8.74
CA TYR A 30 3.81 -0.82 -10.05
C TYR A 30 4.95 0.15 -10.40
N GLN A 31 5.79 -0.25 -11.36
CA GLN A 31 7.01 0.49 -11.73
C GLN A 31 7.87 0.76 -10.49
N ASP A 32 8.23 2.01 -10.24
CA ASP A 32 9.01 2.48 -9.09
C ASP A 32 8.12 2.85 -7.89
N GLY A 33 7.04 2.12 -7.66
CA GLY A 33 6.06 2.46 -6.64
C GLY A 33 5.09 1.36 -6.26
N LEU A 34 4.10 1.75 -5.45
CA LEU A 34 3.05 0.86 -4.96
C LEU A 34 1.68 1.39 -5.37
N VAL A 35 0.80 0.44 -5.67
CA VAL A 35 -0.63 0.67 -5.84
C VAL A 35 -1.34 -0.13 -4.78
N ILE A 36 -2.06 0.56 -3.90
CA ILE A 36 -2.93 -0.06 -2.90
C ILE A 36 -4.36 0.08 -3.40
N THR A 37 -5.07 -1.02 -3.54
CA THR A 37 -6.45 -1.03 -4.05
C THR A 37 -7.37 -1.67 -3.02
N LEU A 38 -8.43 -0.97 -2.65
CA LEU A 38 -9.47 -1.49 -1.79
C LEU A 38 -10.19 -2.66 -2.49
N VAL A 39 -10.45 -3.72 -1.74
CA VAL A 39 -11.19 -4.88 -2.22
C VAL A 39 -12.48 -4.96 -1.42
N SER A 40 -13.62 -4.81 -2.10
CA SER A 40 -14.95 -4.85 -1.49
C SER A 40 -15.77 -6.08 -1.89
N ASP A 41 -15.32 -6.83 -2.90
CA ASP A 41 -15.99 -8.03 -3.36
C ASP A 41 -15.58 -9.21 -2.46
N GLU A 42 -16.56 -9.83 -1.78
CA GLU A 42 -16.30 -10.92 -0.84
C GLU A 42 -15.65 -12.14 -1.51
N VAL A 43 -16.02 -12.44 -2.76
CA VAL A 43 -15.45 -13.56 -3.52
C VAL A 43 -13.99 -13.26 -3.89
N GLU A 44 -13.70 -12.01 -4.25
CA GLU A 44 -12.32 -11.56 -4.49
C GLU A 44 -11.46 -11.63 -3.22
N ILE A 45 -12.00 -11.19 -2.08
CA ILE A 45 -11.33 -11.27 -0.77
C ILE A 45 -11.02 -12.73 -0.43
N GLU A 46 -12.01 -13.62 -0.51
CA GLU A 46 -11.82 -15.05 -0.26
C GLU A 46 -10.75 -15.64 -1.18
N ARG A 47 -10.77 -15.30 -2.47
CA ARG A 47 -9.73 -15.76 -3.41
C ARG A 47 -8.36 -15.29 -2.98
N LEU A 48 -8.20 -13.99 -2.70
CA LEU A 48 -6.92 -13.37 -2.31
C LEU A 48 -6.37 -13.95 -1.00
N LEU A 49 -7.22 -14.32 -0.05
CA LEU A 49 -6.81 -14.93 1.22
C LEU A 49 -6.47 -16.43 1.10
N LEU A 50 -7.05 -17.12 0.11
CA LEU A 50 -6.84 -18.55 -0.13
C LEU A 50 -5.77 -18.84 -1.18
N GLU A 51 -5.30 -17.82 -1.90
CA GLU A 51 -4.29 -17.95 -2.95
C GLU A 51 -2.97 -18.45 -2.33
N VAL A 52 -2.58 -19.68 -2.68
CA VAL A 52 -1.35 -20.31 -2.17
C VAL A 52 -0.12 -19.93 -3.01
N ASP A 53 -0.34 -19.43 -4.23
CA ASP A 53 0.70 -19.00 -5.18
C ASP A 53 0.54 -17.50 -5.48
N VAL A 54 0.48 -16.70 -4.41
CA VAL A 54 0.41 -15.23 -4.53
C VAL A 54 1.63 -14.75 -5.33
N PRO A 55 1.43 -14.00 -6.42
CA PRO A 55 2.54 -13.39 -7.14
C PRO A 55 3.45 -12.61 -6.16
N PRO A 56 4.78 -12.66 -6.33
CA PRO A 56 5.72 -12.04 -5.38
C PRO A 56 5.56 -10.51 -5.27
N ASP A 57 4.88 -9.90 -6.22
CA ASP A 57 4.54 -8.48 -6.31
C ASP A 57 3.14 -8.13 -5.77
N LEU A 58 2.38 -9.12 -5.31
CA LEU A 58 1.03 -8.97 -4.75
C LEU A 58 1.04 -9.24 -3.24
N GLY A 59 0.58 -8.27 -2.45
CA GLY A 59 0.32 -8.41 -1.03
C GLY A 59 -1.15 -8.18 -0.71
N VAL A 60 -1.61 -8.70 0.42
CA VAL A 60 -2.98 -8.50 0.91
C VAL A 60 -2.90 -8.21 2.40
N ASP A 61 -3.58 -7.14 2.83
CA ASP A 61 -3.63 -6.75 4.24
C ASP A 61 -4.97 -6.01 4.51
N TRP A 62 -5.23 -5.67 5.76
CA TRP A 62 -6.43 -4.94 6.19
C TRP A 62 -6.08 -3.56 6.75
N VAL A 63 -7.01 -2.62 6.61
CA VAL A 63 -6.91 -1.33 7.29
C VAL A 63 -6.97 -1.57 8.79
N ARG A 64 -6.02 -1.00 9.53
CA ARG A 64 -5.94 -1.16 10.99
C ARG A 64 -7.16 -0.55 11.70
N ASP A 65 -7.38 -0.96 12.94
CA ASP A 65 -8.48 -0.44 13.78
C ASP A 65 -8.43 1.08 13.97
N ASN A 66 -7.23 1.68 13.93
CA ASN A 66 -7.04 3.13 13.99
C ASN A 66 -7.25 3.85 12.64
N GLY A 67 -7.60 3.12 11.58
CA GLY A 67 -7.84 3.63 10.23
C GLY A 67 -6.58 3.82 9.39
N GLU A 68 -5.40 3.44 9.87
CA GLU A 68 -4.15 3.58 9.12
C GLU A 68 -3.96 2.45 8.09
N LEU A 69 -3.31 2.80 6.97
CA LEU A 69 -2.65 1.82 6.11
C LEU A 69 -1.22 1.64 6.62
N TYR A 70 -0.88 0.41 6.99
CA TYR A 70 0.44 0.06 7.48
C TYR A 70 1.02 -1.05 6.63
N LEU A 71 2.21 -0.82 6.09
CA LEU A 71 2.98 -1.80 5.35
C LEU A 71 4.33 -1.99 6.03
N ALA A 72 4.77 -3.23 6.20
CA ALA A 72 6.10 -3.52 6.72
C ALA A 72 6.70 -4.74 6.02
N GLY A 73 8.03 -4.75 5.95
CA GLY A 73 8.77 -5.91 5.49
C GLY A 73 9.98 -5.57 4.65
N GLU A 74 10.91 -6.51 4.57
CA GLU A 74 12.15 -6.37 3.78
C GLU A 74 11.87 -6.13 2.29
N TRP A 75 10.73 -6.59 1.77
CA TRP A 75 10.31 -6.35 0.40
C TRP A 75 10.15 -4.86 0.07
N LEU A 76 9.90 -3.99 1.07
CA LEU A 76 9.93 -2.54 0.88
C LEU A 76 11.32 -2.01 0.51
N THR A 77 12.41 -2.67 0.92
CA THR A 77 13.77 -2.33 0.46
C THR A 77 14.00 -2.65 -1.01
N GLN A 78 13.22 -3.59 -1.56
CA GLN A 78 13.27 -3.96 -2.97
C GLN A 78 12.49 -2.95 -3.83
N THR A 79 11.59 -2.19 -3.21
CA THR A 79 10.98 -1.01 -3.84
C THR A 79 11.98 0.15 -3.84
N SER A 80 11.88 1.03 -4.83
CA SER A 80 12.66 2.28 -4.87
C SER A 80 12.19 3.32 -3.83
N LEU A 81 11.22 2.99 -2.97
CA LEU A 81 10.62 3.91 -2.01
C LEU A 81 11.46 4.08 -0.74
N ALA A 82 12.23 3.05 -0.34
CA ALA A 82 12.93 3.06 0.93
C ALA A 82 13.94 4.21 1.03
N GLY A 83 13.80 5.05 2.06
CA GLY A 83 14.69 6.18 2.32
C GLY A 83 14.54 7.36 1.36
N GLN A 84 13.55 7.35 0.46
CA GLN A 84 13.25 8.44 -0.46
C GLN A 84 12.05 9.27 0.03
N PRO A 85 11.98 10.58 -0.29
CA PRO A 85 10.74 11.33 -0.12
C PRO A 85 9.65 10.73 -1.02
N LEU A 86 8.42 10.62 -0.51
CA LEU A 86 7.32 9.95 -1.19
C LEU A 86 6.24 10.93 -1.64
N ALA A 87 5.70 10.71 -2.84
CA ALA A 87 4.49 11.33 -3.33
C ALA A 87 3.34 10.32 -3.22
N ILE A 88 2.29 10.72 -2.49
CA ILE A 88 1.10 9.90 -2.26
C ILE A 88 -0.07 10.55 -2.98
N SER A 89 -0.74 9.80 -3.85
CA SER A 89 -1.95 10.23 -4.55
C SER A 89 -3.10 9.32 -4.17
N MET A 90 -4.21 9.90 -3.75
CA MET A 90 -5.38 9.16 -3.30
C MET A 90 -6.58 9.43 -4.19
N MET A 91 -7.32 8.38 -4.47
CA MET A 91 -8.62 8.41 -5.12
C MET A 91 -9.52 7.37 -4.48
N THR A 92 -10.83 7.46 -4.69
CA THR A 92 -11.78 6.51 -4.11
C THR A 92 -11.38 5.06 -4.44
N GLY A 93 -11.15 4.26 -3.39
CA GLY A 93 -10.74 2.86 -3.46
C GLY A 93 -9.29 2.62 -3.86
N LYS A 94 -8.44 3.65 -4.02
CA LYS A 94 -7.06 3.45 -4.47
C LYS A 94 -6.08 4.51 -3.96
N VAL A 95 -4.92 4.03 -3.49
CA VAL A 95 -3.76 4.86 -3.12
C VAL A 95 -2.59 4.49 -4.02
N VAL A 96 -1.90 5.49 -4.54
CA VAL A 96 -0.69 5.33 -5.34
C VAL A 96 0.47 6.00 -4.61
N ILE A 97 1.55 5.27 -4.40
CA ILE A 97 2.75 5.71 -3.68
C ILE A 97 3.92 5.61 -4.63
N ARG A 98 4.65 6.71 -4.79
CA ARG A 98 5.84 6.78 -5.66
C ARG A 98 6.93 7.59 -4.98
N VAL A 99 8.15 7.44 -5.45
CA VAL A 99 9.21 8.40 -5.12
C VAL A 99 8.77 9.79 -5.60
N GLN A 100 8.90 10.79 -4.72
CA GLN A 100 8.64 12.17 -5.06
C GLN A 100 9.67 12.61 -6.10
N GLN A 101 9.20 12.84 -7.33
CA GLN A 101 10.02 13.47 -8.35
C GLN A 101 10.26 14.91 -7.93
N SER A 102 11.49 15.21 -7.53
CA SER A 102 11.94 16.60 -7.44
C SER A 102 11.89 17.15 -8.85
N ASN A 103 11.03 18.13 -9.13
CA ASN A 103 11.15 18.96 -10.32
C ASN A 103 12.50 19.71 -10.21
N MET A 104 13.61 19.06 -10.53
CA MET A 104 14.76 19.78 -11.05
C MET A 104 14.31 20.31 -12.41
N LEU A 105 13.69 21.48 -12.38
CA LEU A 105 13.70 22.38 -13.52
C LEU A 105 15.17 22.72 -13.75
N ALA A 106 15.82 21.96 -14.61
CA ALA A 106 17.12 22.30 -15.20
C ALA A 106 16.92 23.32 -16.32
#